data_AF-K7Z1E2-F1
#
_entry.id   AF-K7Z1E2-F1
#
_cell.length_a   1.000
_cell.length_b   1.000
_cell.length_c   1.000
_cell.angle_alpha   90.00
_cell.angle_beta   90.00
_cell.angle_gamma   90.00
#
_symmetry.space_group_name_H-M   'P 1'
#
loop_
_entity.id
_entity.type
_entity.pdbx_description
1 polymer ?
#
loop_
_entity_poly.entity_id
_entity_poly.type
_entity_poly.pdbx_seq_one_letter_code
_entity_poly.pdbx_strand_id
1 'polypeptide(L)' 'NRTTVVVAHRLSTIKNADVIAVVKNGVIVEKGNHDTLVNIKDGVYASLVALHTSAATH' A
#
# COMPACT_ATOMS: atom_id res chain seq x y z
N ASN A 1 -5.15 21.79 -10.84
CA ASN A 1 -4.06 20.97 -10.27
C ASN A 1 -4.28 20.88 -8.76
N ARG A 2 -4.47 19.68 -8.20
CA ARG A 2 -4.85 19.50 -6.79
C ARG A 2 -3.99 18.41 -6.15
N THR A 3 -3.29 18.75 -5.08
CA THR A 3 -2.55 17.77 -4.28
C THR A 3 -3.51 17.17 -3.26
N THR A 4 -3.54 15.83 -3.18
CA THR A 4 -4.36 15.09 -2.21
C THR A 4 -3.46 14.16 -1.43
N VAL A 5 -3.59 14.18 -0.11
CA VAL A 5 -2.91 13.24 0.80
C VAL A 5 -4.00 12.47 1.53
N VAL A 6 -3.92 11.14 1.50
CA VAL A 6 -4.91 10.26 2.14
C VAL A 6 -4.17 9.27 3.02
N VAL A 7 -4.59 9.15 4.28
CA VAL A 7 -4.22 8.04 5.16
C VAL A 7 -5.34 7.02 5.07
N ALA A 8 -5.07 5.84 4.56
CA ALA A 8 -6.07 4.82 4.31
C ALA A 8 -5.65 3.46 4.87
N HIS A 9 -6.65 2.70 5.31
CA HIS A 9 -6.50 1.28 5.67
C HIS A 9 -7.11 0.34 4.62
N ARG A 10 -7.90 0.88 3.68
CA ARG A 10 -8.56 0.10 2.63
C ARG A 10 -7.65 -0.02 1.43
N LEU A 11 -7.34 -1.25 1.04
CA LEU A 11 -6.51 -1.52 -0.13
C LEU A 11 -7.06 -0.87 -1.42
N SER A 12 -8.38 -0.83 -1.60
CA SER A 12 -9.01 -0.20 -2.77
C SER A 12 -8.71 1.30 -2.92
N THR A 13 -8.50 2.00 -1.81
CA THR A 13 -8.11 3.42 -1.79
C THR A 13 -6.62 3.57 -2.07
N ILE A 14 -5.80 2.69 -1.50
CA ILE A 14 -4.33 2.76 -1.58
C ILE A 14 -3.84 2.36 -2.98
N LYS A 15 -4.43 1.32 -3.59
CA LYS A 15 -4.04 0.77 -4.90
C LYS A 15 -4.06 1.81 -6.03
N ASN A 16 -4.97 2.77 -5.97
CA ASN A 16 -5.16 3.77 -7.02
C ASN A 16 -4.34 5.05 -6.79
N ALA A 17 -3.52 5.10 -5.74
CA ALA A 17 -2.70 6.28 -5.47
C ALA A 17 -1.50 6.35 -6.42
N ASP A 18 -1.18 7.56 -6.88
CA ASP A 18 0.01 7.81 -7.71
C ASP A 18 1.31 7.46 -6.95
N VAL A 19 1.31 7.72 -5.64
CA VAL A 19 2.41 7.39 -4.73
C VAL A 19 1.83 6.87 -3.42
N ILE A 20 2.34 5.73 -2.98
CA ILE A 20 2.04 5.07 -1.72
C ILE A 20 3.27 5.16 -0.84
N ALA A 21 3.10 5.58 0.42
CA ALA A 21 4.15 5.56 1.44
C ALA A 21 3.69 4.67 2.60
N VAL A 22 4.45 3.62 2.89
CA VAL A 22 4.18 2.72 4.00
C VAL A 22 4.95 3.22 5.21
N VAL A 23 4.22 3.47 6.30
CA VAL A 23 4.78 3.92 7.57
C VAL A 23 4.80 2.75 8.55
N LYS A 24 5.96 2.48 9.14
CA LYS A 24 6.12 1.50 10.22
C LYS A 24 7.00 2.13 11.30
N ASN A 25 6.59 2.03 12.56
CA ASN A 25 7.31 2.59 13.70
C ASN A 25 7.65 4.09 13.55
N GLY A 26 6.74 4.86 12.94
CA GLY A 26 6.93 6.30 12.75
C GLY A 26 7.87 6.70 11.61
N VAL A 27 8.40 5.75 10.84
CA VAL A 27 9.27 6.02 9.67
C VAL A 27 8.68 5.45 8.39
N ILE A 28 8.99 6.08 7.26
CA ILE A 28 8.62 5.58 5.94
C ILE A 28 9.59 4.43 5.60
N VAL A 29 9.06 3.21 5.52
CA VAL A 29 9.85 2.02 5.20
C VAL A 29 9.82 1.68 3.72
N GLU A 30 8.74 2.05 3.02
CA GLU A 30 8.57 1.82 1.59
C GLU A 30 7.85 3.00 0.95
N LYS A 31 8.24 3.34 -0.28
CA LYS A 31 7.60 4.39 -1.08
C LYS A 31 7.65 4.02 -2.56
N GLY A 32 6.51 4.10 -3.25
CA GLY A 32 6.42 3.75 -4.66
C GLY A 32 4.98 3.75 -5.16
N ASN A 33 4.76 3.28 -6.38
CA ASN A 33 3.42 2.98 -6.88
C ASN A 33 3.01 1.55 -6.51
N HIS A 34 1.76 1.18 -6.77
CA HIS A 34 1.26 -0.17 -6.47
C HIS A 34 2.13 -1.29 -7.07
N ASP A 35 2.46 -1.17 -8.36
CA ASP A 35 3.16 -2.22 -9.12
C ASP A 35 4.59 -2.44 -8.64
N THR A 36 5.28 -1.38 -8.24
CA THR A 36 6.64 -1.48 -7.69
C THR A 36 6.62 -2.11 -6.30
N LEU A 37 5.70 -1.67 -5.43
CA LEU A 37 5.64 -2.12 -4.05
C LEU A 37 5.13 -3.56 -3.89
N VAL A 38 4.25 -4.03 -4.76
CA VAL A 38 3.75 -5.43 -4.71
C VAL A 38 4.83 -6.44 -5.13
N ASN A 39 5.79 -6.02 -5.95
CA ASN A 39 6.89 -6.86 -6.43
C ASN A 39 8.08 -6.93 -5.44
N ILE A 40 8.05 -6.16 -4.35
CA ILE A 40 9.08 -6.22 -3.31
C ILE A 40 8.90 -7.53 -2.55
N LYS A 41 9.89 -8.42 -2.66
CA LYS A 41 9.94 -9.66 -1.89
C LYS A 41 10.03 -9.32 -0.40
N ASP A 42 9.18 -9.96 0.41
CA ASP A 42 9.05 -9.71 1.84
C ASP A 42 8.70 -8.24 2.19
N GLY A 43 8.13 -7.51 1.22
CA GLY A 43 7.69 -6.13 1.38
C GLY A 43 6.50 -5.98 2.31
N VAL A 44 6.44 -4.86 3.05
CA VAL A 44 5.36 -4.58 4.00
C VAL A 44 4.05 -4.34 3.26
N TYR A 45 4.10 -3.58 2.17
CA TYR A 45 2.96 -3.37 1.30
C TYR A 45 2.44 -4.67 0.69
N ALA A 46 3.34 -5.47 0.10
CA ALA A 46 2.99 -6.75 -0.53
C ALA A 46 2.31 -7.72 0.45
N SER A 47 2.81 -7.79 1.70
CA SER A 47 2.20 -8.56 2.78
C SER A 47 0.78 -8.08 3.10
N LEU A 48 0.57 -6.76 3.15
CA LEU A 48 -0.74 -6.13 3.40
C LEU A 48 -1.75 -6.45 2.27
N VAL A 49 -1.28 -6.45 1.02
CA VAL A 49 -2.08 -6.80 -0.17
C VAL A 49 -2.49 -8.27 -0.13
N ALA A 50 -1.55 -9.16 0.17
CA ALA A 50 -1.81 -10.60 0.26
C ALA A 50 -2.90 -10.90 1.32
N LEU A 51 -2.79 -10.30 2.51
CA LEU A 51 -3.78 -10.44 3.58
C LEU A 51 -5.18 -9.97 3.18
N HIS A 52 -5.28 -8.83 2.49
CA HIS A 52 -6.58 -8.33 2.00
C HIS A 52 -7.19 -9.15 0.87
N THR A 53 -6.36 -9.85 0.08
CA THR A 53 -6.82 -10.70 -1.01
C THR A 53 -7.36 -12.02 -0.49
N SER A 54 -6.75 -12.58 0.55
CA SER A 54 -7.22 -13.82 1.21
C SER A 54 -8.51 -13.65 2.00
N ALA A 55 -8.83 -12.43 2.46
CA ALA A 55 -10.05 -12.14 3.19
C ALA A 55 -11.30 -11.97 2.31
N ALA A 56 -11.17 -11.91 0.99
CA ALA A 56 -12.27 -11.73 0.05
C ALA A 56 -12.83 -13.04 -0.53
N THR A 57 -12.36 -14.20 -0.07
CA THR A 57 -12.75 -15.53 -0.58
C THR A 57 -13.62 -16.33 0.40
N HIS A 58 -14.34 -15.68 1.32
CA HIS A 58 -15.35 -16.31 2.17
C HIS A 58 -16.70 -15.59 2.08
#